data_AF-A0A931LJN5-F1
#
_entry.id   AF-A0A931LJN5-F1
#
_cell.length_a   1.000
_cell.length_b   1.000
_cell.length_c   1.000
_cell.angle_alpha   90.00
_cell.angle_beta   90.00
_cell.angle_gamma   90.00
#
_symmetry.space_group_name_H-M   'P 1'
#
loop_
_entity.id
_entity.type
_entity.pdbx_description
1 polymer ?
#
loop_
_entity_poly.entity_id
_entity_poly.type
_entity_poly.pdbx_seq_one_letter_code
_entity_poly.pdbx_strand_id
1 'polypeptide(L)'
;MKKPRPAPSPALRESLERLYRDFDYAARVDRDAIRFPMRYPDPRDREVVALLTAALAYGRVDLFGRALDGVLAQMQQPWAFVRDFDPRRDGARFRDFVYRFNRPRDIAAFCVAARDVLARHGTLEKCFVAGDPEPDGAIGPALDRFARAFLEADLRDVFPDGRLSRGYRHLFPLPSAGGPCKRLHLFLRWMVRREPPDFGLWTSLSPARLLIPVDTHVENMSRAIGLTRRRSRNWRMAEEVTARLAAIDPGDPVKYDFALCHKRMSGDCLDRRDPIVCAPCGLRLVCRHWRGARLRGAASAPRPRGAASPPRPGG
;
A
#
# COMPACT_ATOMS: atom_id res chain seq x y z
N MET A 1 -3.01 13.72 -27.49
CA MET A 1 -2.20 12.78 -26.69
C MET A 1 -1.07 13.54 -26.00
N LYS A 2 -0.82 13.36 -24.69
CA LYS A 2 0.33 13.97 -24.01
C LYS A 2 1.61 13.26 -24.46
N LYS A 3 2.66 14.00 -24.85
CA LYS A 3 3.97 13.43 -25.19
C LYS A 3 4.43 12.42 -24.13
N PRO A 4 4.92 11.22 -24.52
CA PRO A 4 5.45 10.26 -23.57
C PRO A 4 6.56 10.92 -22.76
N ARG A 5 6.55 10.67 -21.45
CA ARG A 5 7.54 11.24 -20.55
C ARG A 5 8.91 10.60 -20.84
N PRO A 6 10.01 11.35 -20.76
CA PRO A 6 11.34 10.79 -20.97
C PRO A 6 11.61 9.71 -19.92
N ALA A 7 12.43 8.73 -20.29
CA ALA A 7 12.85 7.63 -19.43
C ALA A 7 13.36 8.15 -18.06
N PRO A 8 13.20 7.37 -16.98
CA PRO A 8 13.78 7.70 -15.68
C PRO A 8 15.28 8.01 -15.81
N SER A 9 15.74 9.12 -15.22
CA SER A 9 17.16 9.46 -15.21
C SER A 9 17.97 8.46 -14.39
N PRO A 10 19.26 8.21 -14.69
CA PRO A 10 20.13 7.35 -13.88
C PRO A 10 20.11 7.70 -12.39
N ALA A 11 20.15 9.00 -12.05
CA ALA A 11 20.05 9.47 -10.67
C ALA A 11 18.74 9.07 -9.95
N LEU A 12 17.63 8.94 -10.68
CA LEU A 12 16.34 8.52 -10.09
C LEU A 12 16.35 7.03 -9.81
N ARG A 13 16.86 6.22 -10.75
CA ARG A 13 17.10 4.79 -10.57
C ARG A 13 17.97 4.56 -9.33
N GLU A 14 19.15 5.18 -9.28
CA GLU A 14 20.09 5.01 -8.16
C GLU A 14 19.47 5.44 -6.83
N SER A 15 18.78 6.59 -6.78
CA SER A 15 18.15 7.07 -5.55
C SER A 15 17.05 6.11 -5.04
N LEU A 16 16.28 5.50 -5.95
CA LEU A 16 15.23 4.55 -5.60
C LEU A 16 15.79 3.17 -5.20
N GLU A 17 16.78 2.66 -5.92
CA GLU A 17 17.47 1.41 -5.58
C GLU A 17 18.18 1.51 -4.23
N ARG A 18 18.83 2.64 -3.96
CA ARG A 18 19.41 2.93 -2.65
C ARG A 18 18.34 3.02 -1.57
N LEU A 19 17.24 3.73 -1.82
CA LEU A 19 16.13 3.79 -0.87
C LEU A 19 15.61 2.39 -0.56
N TYR A 20 15.41 1.54 -1.57
CA TYR A 20 14.93 0.17 -1.40
C TYR A 20 15.92 -0.65 -0.56
N ARG A 21 17.21 -0.62 -0.90
CA ARG A 21 18.23 -1.45 -0.23
C ARG A 21 18.49 -1.03 1.22
N ASP A 22 18.58 0.28 1.47
CA ASP A 22 19.01 0.81 2.77
C ASP A 22 17.82 1.03 3.73
N PHE A 23 16.59 0.69 3.33
CA PHE A 23 15.41 0.92 4.17
C PHE A 23 15.37 -0.06 5.34
N ASP A 24 15.13 0.46 6.54
CA ASP A 24 14.90 -0.38 7.72
C ASP A 24 13.45 -0.90 7.72
N TYR A 25 13.23 -1.99 6.99
CA TYR A 25 11.93 -2.66 6.90
C TYR A 25 11.48 -3.19 8.26
N ALA A 26 12.39 -3.82 9.02
CA ALA A 26 12.08 -4.41 10.31
C ALA A 26 11.53 -3.37 11.29
N ALA A 27 12.14 -2.18 11.38
CA ALA A 27 11.67 -1.10 12.25
C ALA A 27 10.34 -0.46 11.81
N ARG A 28 9.76 -0.87 10.67
CA ARG A 28 8.52 -0.29 10.12
C ARG A 28 7.39 -1.30 9.98
N VAL A 29 7.69 -2.59 9.87
CA VAL A 29 6.69 -3.66 9.78
C VAL A 29 5.68 -3.59 10.94
N ASP A 30 6.14 -3.39 12.18
CA ASP A 30 5.26 -3.33 13.35
C ASP A 30 4.29 -2.14 13.35
N ARG A 31 4.56 -1.12 12.52
CA ARG A 31 3.70 0.06 12.35
C ARG A 31 2.86 0.01 11.08
N ASP A 32 3.06 -1.02 10.26
CA ASP A 32 2.32 -1.22 9.01
C ASP A 32 1.12 -2.14 9.21
N ALA A 33 0.17 -2.08 8.28
CA ALA A 33 -0.98 -2.98 8.24
C ALA A 33 -0.55 -4.45 8.03
N ILE A 34 0.58 -4.71 7.38
CA ILE A 34 1.05 -6.07 7.10
C ILE A 34 1.29 -6.90 8.37
N ARG A 35 1.48 -6.26 9.52
CA ARG A 35 1.64 -6.94 10.81
C ARG A 35 0.45 -7.81 11.20
N PHE A 36 -0.77 -7.51 10.73
CA PHE A 36 -1.96 -8.31 11.06
C PHE A 36 -1.91 -9.69 10.40
N PRO A 37 -1.77 -9.82 9.06
CA PRO A 37 -1.60 -11.11 8.42
C PRO A 37 -0.31 -11.85 8.84
N MET A 38 0.77 -11.14 9.22
CA MET A 38 2.01 -11.77 9.71
C MET A 38 1.83 -12.63 10.96
N ARG A 39 0.78 -12.39 11.77
CA ARG A 39 0.49 -13.18 12.98
C ARG A 39 0.09 -14.62 12.67
N TYR A 40 -0.26 -14.92 11.42
CA TYR A 40 -0.81 -16.21 11.02
C TYR A 40 0.24 -16.99 10.21
N PRO A 41 0.77 -18.10 10.75
CA PRO A 41 1.74 -18.93 10.03
C PRO A 41 1.10 -19.78 8.92
N ASP A 42 -0.16 -20.19 9.07
CA ASP A 42 -0.89 -20.91 8.01
C ASP A 42 -1.13 -19.96 6.82
N PRO A 43 -0.67 -20.31 5.60
CA PRO A 43 -0.90 -19.51 4.40
C PRO A 43 -2.38 -19.21 4.13
N ARG A 44 -3.28 -20.15 4.46
CA ARG A 44 -4.72 -20.01 4.22
C ARG A 44 -5.35 -18.95 5.13
N ASP A 45 -4.99 -18.96 6.41
CA ASP A 45 -5.40 -17.93 7.36
C ASP A 45 -4.81 -16.57 6.96
N ARG A 46 -3.51 -16.56 6.60
CA ARG A 46 -2.81 -15.36 6.17
C ARG A 46 -3.47 -14.71 4.94
N GLU A 47 -3.92 -15.50 3.96
CA GLU A 47 -4.61 -15.01 2.76
C GLU A 47 -5.92 -14.28 3.11
N VAL A 48 -6.77 -14.88 3.95
CA VAL A 48 -8.04 -14.29 4.40
C VAL A 48 -7.81 -13.03 5.22
N VAL A 49 -6.89 -13.09 6.18
CA VAL A 49 -6.56 -11.95 7.05
C VAL A 49 -5.95 -10.81 6.24
N ALA A 50 -5.09 -11.11 5.27
CA ALA A 50 -4.49 -10.10 4.41
C ALA A 50 -5.54 -9.36 3.58
N LEU A 51 -6.52 -10.08 2.99
CA LEU A 51 -7.59 -9.44 2.24
C LEU A 51 -8.43 -8.53 3.14
N LEU A 52 -8.88 -9.03 4.31
CA LEU A 52 -9.69 -8.25 5.25
C LEU A 52 -8.93 -7.02 5.75
N THR A 53 -7.66 -7.19 6.10
CA THR A 53 -6.77 -6.11 6.55
C THR A 53 -6.66 -5.03 5.47
N ALA A 54 -6.37 -5.43 4.23
CA ALA A 54 -6.24 -4.50 3.11
C ALA A 54 -7.56 -3.78 2.82
N ALA A 55 -8.69 -4.49 2.85
CA ALA A 55 -10.02 -3.93 2.65
C ALA A 55 -10.38 -2.84 3.67
N LEU A 56 -9.90 -2.97 4.92
CA LEU A 56 -10.09 -2.00 6.00
C LEU A 56 -8.99 -0.93 6.11
N ALA A 57 -7.90 -1.04 5.33
CA ALA A 57 -6.73 -0.16 5.39
C ALA A 57 -6.95 1.24 4.78
N TYR A 58 -8.02 1.92 5.18
CA TYR A 58 -8.33 3.31 4.80
C TYR A 58 -8.34 4.22 6.03
N GLY A 59 -7.19 4.82 6.32
CA GLY A 59 -6.98 5.67 7.49
C GLY A 59 -5.67 5.29 8.19
N ARG A 60 -5.51 5.75 9.44
CA ARG A 60 -4.37 5.40 10.29
C ARG A 60 -4.45 3.95 10.74
N VAL A 61 -3.31 3.25 10.73
CA VAL A 61 -3.16 1.84 11.16
C VAL A 61 -3.69 1.61 12.57
N ASP A 62 -3.36 2.46 13.54
CA ASP A 62 -3.85 2.30 14.92
C ASP A 62 -5.38 2.33 15.04
N LEU A 63 -6.05 3.08 14.16
CA LEU A 63 -7.50 3.27 14.25
C LEU A 63 -8.27 2.08 13.68
N PHE A 64 -7.96 1.65 12.45
CA PHE A 64 -8.62 0.46 11.91
C PHE A 64 -8.10 -0.82 12.57
N GLY A 65 -6.85 -0.80 13.05
CA GLY A 65 -6.21 -1.92 13.71
C GLY A 65 -6.97 -2.39 14.94
N ARG A 66 -7.43 -1.49 15.81
CA ARG A 66 -8.25 -1.86 16.98
C ARG A 66 -9.57 -2.54 16.58
N ALA A 67 -10.23 -2.02 15.54
CA ALA A 67 -11.47 -2.61 15.04
C ALA A 67 -11.22 -3.98 14.39
N LEU A 68 -10.12 -4.12 13.65
CA LEU A 68 -9.68 -5.37 13.04
C LEU A 68 -9.30 -6.41 14.11
N ASP A 69 -8.57 -6.02 15.16
CA ASP A 69 -8.23 -6.90 16.28
C ASP A 69 -9.49 -7.47 16.94
N GLY A 70 -10.53 -6.65 17.13
CA GLY A 70 -11.82 -7.11 17.64
C GLY A 70 -12.50 -8.16 16.75
N VAL A 71 -12.40 -8.01 15.42
CA VAL A 71 -12.91 -9.01 14.46
C VAL A 71 -12.07 -10.29 14.49
N LEU A 72 -10.75 -10.15 14.42
CA LEU A 72 -9.82 -11.28 14.42
C LEU A 72 -9.85 -12.08 15.72
N ALA A 73 -10.13 -11.44 16.86
CA ALA A 73 -10.34 -12.13 18.13
C ALA A 73 -11.55 -13.09 18.12
N GLN A 74 -12.51 -12.88 17.22
CA GLN A 74 -13.63 -13.80 17.01
C GLN A 74 -13.27 -14.98 16.09
N MET A 75 -12.10 -14.93 15.44
CA MET A 75 -11.62 -15.87 14.43
C MET A 75 -10.34 -16.56 14.93
N GLN A 76 -10.44 -17.70 15.62
CA GLN A 76 -9.25 -18.43 16.06
C GLN A 76 -8.41 -18.94 14.88
N GLN A 77 -9.05 -19.56 13.90
CA GLN A 77 -8.48 -20.00 12.62
C GLN A 77 -9.27 -19.31 11.49
N PRO A 78 -8.86 -18.11 11.02
CA PRO A 78 -9.64 -17.28 10.10
C PRO A 78 -10.17 -18.00 8.86
N TRP A 79 -9.37 -18.85 8.21
CA TRP A 79 -9.80 -19.60 7.03
C TRP A 79 -10.89 -20.62 7.37
N ALA A 80 -10.70 -21.41 8.43
CA ALA A 80 -11.69 -22.40 8.86
C ALA A 80 -12.98 -21.72 9.34
N PHE A 81 -12.84 -20.62 10.11
CA PHE A 81 -13.96 -19.81 10.55
C PHE A 81 -14.77 -19.27 9.37
N VAL A 82 -14.12 -18.73 8.34
CA VAL A 82 -14.79 -18.23 7.14
C VAL A 82 -15.44 -19.37 6.36
N ARG A 83 -14.75 -20.50 6.17
CA ARG A 83 -15.28 -21.68 5.45
C ARG A 83 -16.58 -22.19 6.09
N ASP A 84 -16.65 -22.22 7.40
CA ASP A 84 -17.79 -22.75 8.14
C ASP A 84 -18.78 -21.65 8.58
N PHE A 85 -18.56 -20.40 8.15
CA PHE A 85 -19.33 -19.25 8.60
C PHE A 85 -20.81 -19.37 8.22
N ASP A 86 -21.67 -19.23 9.22
CA ASP A 86 -23.11 -19.11 9.06
C ASP A 86 -23.54 -17.72 9.58
N PRO A 87 -24.10 -16.84 8.74
CA PRO A 87 -24.49 -15.49 9.17
C PRO A 87 -25.54 -15.49 10.29
N ARG A 88 -26.40 -16.51 10.40
CA ARG A 88 -27.44 -16.61 11.44
C ARG A 88 -26.84 -17.02 12.79
N ARG A 89 -25.85 -17.92 12.77
CA ARG A 89 -25.16 -18.41 13.97
C ARG A 89 -24.06 -17.45 14.45
N ASP A 90 -23.22 -16.99 13.52
CA ASP A 90 -21.96 -16.33 13.83
C ASP A 90 -22.00 -14.80 13.63
N GLY A 91 -23.01 -14.27 12.94
CA GLY A 91 -23.10 -12.83 12.65
C GLY A 91 -23.10 -11.95 13.90
N ALA A 92 -23.70 -12.43 15.00
CA ALA A 92 -23.74 -11.72 16.28
C ALA A 92 -22.35 -11.53 16.93
N ARG A 93 -21.35 -12.35 16.56
CA ARG A 93 -19.96 -12.21 17.04
C ARG A 93 -19.35 -10.86 16.67
N PHE A 94 -19.83 -10.24 15.59
CA PHE A 94 -19.32 -8.94 15.11
C PHE A 94 -20.14 -7.74 15.60
N ARG A 95 -21.10 -7.91 16.52
CA ARG A 95 -22.05 -6.85 16.93
C ARG A 95 -21.39 -5.53 17.35
N ASP A 96 -20.19 -5.60 17.94
CA ASP A 96 -19.45 -4.46 18.46
C ASP A 96 -18.53 -3.82 17.40
N PHE A 97 -18.43 -4.39 16.20
CA PHE A 97 -17.59 -3.87 15.14
C PHE A 97 -18.18 -2.60 14.54
N VAL A 98 -17.46 -1.50 14.70
CA VAL A 98 -17.72 -0.24 13.99
C VAL A 98 -16.39 0.38 13.56
N TYR A 99 -16.24 0.62 12.25
CA TYR A 99 -15.12 1.40 11.73
C TYR A 99 -15.58 2.32 10.60
N ARG A 100 -15.56 3.63 10.86
CA ARG A 100 -16.05 4.67 9.93
C ARG A 100 -17.48 4.40 9.46
N PHE A 101 -17.67 3.97 8.21
CA PHE A 101 -18.98 3.62 7.64
C PHE A 101 -19.22 2.10 7.57
N ASN A 102 -18.22 1.27 7.87
CA ASN A 102 -18.41 -0.17 7.98
C ASN A 102 -19.09 -0.52 9.32
N ARG A 103 -19.97 -1.51 9.27
CA ARG A 103 -20.85 -1.99 10.35
C ARG A 103 -20.75 -3.52 10.48
N PRO A 104 -21.29 -4.13 11.56
CA PRO A 104 -21.18 -5.57 11.80
C PRO A 104 -21.58 -6.44 10.60
N ARG A 105 -22.71 -6.08 9.97
CA ARG A 105 -23.23 -6.76 8.77
C ARG A 105 -22.25 -6.76 7.58
N ASP A 106 -21.37 -5.77 7.48
CA ASP A 106 -20.41 -5.72 6.37
C ASP A 106 -19.29 -6.75 6.56
N ILE A 107 -18.94 -7.07 7.81
CA ILE A 107 -17.98 -8.12 8.14
C ILE A 107 -18.62 -9.50 8.00
N ALA A 108 -19.88 -9.66 8.42
CA ALA A 108 -20.64 -10.88 8.16
C ALA A 108 -20.76 -11.15 6.65
N ALA A 109 -21.09 -10.12 5.85
CA ALA A 109 -21.14 -10.23 4.39
C ALA A 109 -19.78 -10.57 3.78
N PHE A 110 -18.69 -9.99 4.29
CA PHE A 110 -17.33 -10.37 3.88
C PHE A 110 -17.07 -11.86 4.11
N CYS A 111 -17.45 -12.40 5.27
CA CYS A 111 -17.26 -13.82 5.58
C CYS A 111 -18.09 -14.72 4.66
N VAL A 112 -19.37 -14.39 4.41
CA VAL A 112 -20.21 -15.15 3.46
C VAL A 112 -19.62 -15.13 2.06
N ALA A 113 -19.24 -13.96 1.53
CA ALA A 113 -18.67 -13.87 0.19
C ALA A 113 -17.31 -14.59 0.09
N ALA A 114 -16.45 -14.46 1.10
CA ALA A 114 -15.17 -15.16 1.14
C ALA A 114 -15.37 -16.69 1.22
N ARG A 115 -16.34 -17.17 2.00
CA ARG A 115 -16.73 -18.57 2.06
C ARG A 115 -17.11 -19.10 0.68
N ASP A 116 -18.01 -18.40 -0.02
CA ASP A 116 -18.51 -18.83 -1.33
C ASP A 116 -17.38 -18.83 -2.38
N VAL A 117 -16.50 -17.84 -2.35
CA VAL A 117 -15.29 -17.79 -3.18
C VAL A 117 -14.37 -18.99 -2.90
N LEU A 118 -14.10 -19.27 -1.62
CA LEU A 118 -13.25 -20.39 -1.21
C LEU A 118 -13.88 -21.74 -1.56
N ALA A 119 -15.19 -21.90 -1.41
CA ALA A 119 -15.91 -23.12 -1.79
C ALA A 119 -15.85 -23.36 -3.31
N ARG A 120 -15.96 -22.30 -4.12
CA ARG A 120 -15.95 -22.39 -5.58
C ARG A 120 -14.56 -22.59 -6.18
N HIS A 121 -13.55 -21.91 -5.64
CA HIS A 121 -12.22 -21.83 -6.25
C HIS A 121 -11.13 -22.50 -5.42
N GLY A 122 -11.36 -22.82 -4.15
CA GLY A 122 -10.39 -23.38 -3.22
C GLY A 122 -9.50 -22.34 -2.53
N THR A 123 -9.02 -21.33 -3.26
CA THR A 123 -8.18 -20.22 -2.74
C THR A 123 -8.56 -18.89 -3.36
N LEU A 124 -8.14 -17.78 -2.75
CA LEU A 124 -8.34 -16.45 -3.35
C LEU A 124 -7.48 -16.28 -4.61
N GLU A 125 -6.27 -16.87 -4.65
CA GLU A 125 -5.45 -16.90 -5.87
C GLU A 125 -6.20 -17.55 -7.05
N LYS A 126 -6.79 -18.72 -6.83
CA LYS A 126 -7.54 -19.43 -7.88
C LYS A 126 -8.77 -18.66 -8.34
N CYS A 127 -9.42 -17.92 -7.44
CA CYS A 127 -10.49 -17.00 -7.82
C CYS A 127 -9.98 -15.87 -8.73
N PHE A 128 -8.84 -15.26 -8.38
CA PHE A 128 -8.22 -14.23 -9.21
C PHE A 128 -7.85 -14.77 -10.59
N VAL A 129 -7.17 -15.92 -10.65
CA VAL A 129 -6.72 -16.55 -11.91
C VAL A 129 -7.91 -16.95 -12.78
N ALA A 130 -8.97 -17.55 -12.22
CA ALA A 130 -10.19 -17.86 -12.96
C ALA A 130 -10.86 -16.59 -13.54
N GLY A 131 -10.65 -15.45 -12.89
CA GLY A 131 -11.09 -14.14 -13.34
C GLY A 131 -10.09 -13.41 -14.24
N ASP A 132 -8.94 -13.96 -14.63
CA ASP A 132 -7.94 -13.25 -15.45
C ASP A 132 -8.03 -13.68 -16.92
N PRO A 133 -8.44 -12.80 -17.86
CA PRO A 133 -8.64 -13.22 -19.25
C PRO A 133 -7.32 -13.26 -20.02
N GLU A 134 -6.31 -12.54 -19.52
CA GLU A 134 -5.07 -12.24 -20.19
C GLU A 134 -3.96 -12.26 -19.13
N PRO A 135 -3.40 -13.45 -18.81
CA PRO A 135 -2.38 -13.62 -17.77
C PRO A 135 -1.10 -12.80 -17.97
N ASP A 136 -0.85 -12.31 -19.20
CA ASP A 136 0.26 -11.42 -19.54
C ASP A 136 -0.18 -9.98 -19.83
N GLY A 137 -1.49 -9.70 -19.76
CA GLY A 137 -2.10 -8.41 -20.04
C GLY A 137 -2.22 -7.51 -18.81
N ALA A 138 -2.98 -6.42 -18.98
CA ALA A 138 -3.25 -5.48 -17.90
C ALA A 138 -4.01 -6.15 -16.74
N ILE A 139 -3.62 -5.86 -15.50
CA ILE A 139 -4.22 -6.48 -14.30
C ILE A 139 -5.64 -5.97 -13.99
N GLY A 140 -6.05 -4.84 -14.58
CA GLY A 140 -7.31 -4.15 -14.29
C GLY A 140 -8.56 -5.03 -14.45
N PRO A 141 -8.78 -5.68 -15.61
CA PRO A 141 -9.92 -6.58 -15.83
C PRO A 141 -9.97 -7.75 -14.84
N ALA A 142 -8.82 -8.36 -14.52
CA ALA A 142 -8.75 -9.45 -13.55
C ALA A 142 -9.12 -8.98 -12.15
N LEU A 143 -8.61 -7.82 -11.73
CA LEU A 143 -8.92 -7.23 -10.44
C LEU A 143 -10.40 -6.79 -10.34
N ASP A 144 -11.00 -6.32 -11.43
CA ASP A 144 -12.43 -6.00 -11.49
C ASP A 144 -13.28 -7.25 -11.24
N ARG A 145 -12.97 -8.37 -11.91
CA ARG A 145 -13.68 -9.63 -11.72
C ARG A 145 -13.45 -10.26 -10.35
N PHE A 146 -12.23 -10.16 -9.82
CA PHE A 146 -11.95 -10.58 -8.45
C PHE A 146 -12.82 -9.81 -7.45
N ALA A 147 -12.89 -8.47 -7.56
CA ALA A 147 -13.74 -7.67 -6.69
C ALA A 147 -15.23 -7.97 -6.87
N ARG A 148 -15.69 -8.23 -8.11
CA ARG A 148 -17.06 -8.64 -8.41
C ARG A 148 -17.45 -9.96 -7.79
N ALA A 149 -16.54 -10.93 -7.70
CA ALA A 149 -16.81 -12.19 -7.03
C ALA A 149 -17.32 -12.01 -5.58
N PHE A 150 -16.90 -10.93 -4.90
CA PHE A 150 -17.40 -10.57 -3.57
C PHE A 150 -18.66 -9.70 -3.61
N LEU A 151 -18.76 -8.78 -4.57
CA LEU A 151 -19.92 -7.88 -4.69
C LEU A 151 -21.17 -8.60 -5.19
N GLU A 152 -21.01 -9.67 -5.96
CA GLU A 152 -22.08 -10.41 -6.62
C GLU A 152 -22.40 -11.74 -5.90
N ALA A 153 -21.78 -11.99 -4.74
CA ALA A 153 -22.10 -13.13 -3.87
C ALA A 153 -23.55 -13.09 -3.37
N ASP A 154 -24.14 -14.25 -3.09
CA ASP A 154 -25.49 -14.33 -2.51
C ASP A 154 -25.46 -13.94 -1.03
N LEU A 155 -25.88 -12.70 -0.77
CA LEU A 155 -25.84 -12.10 0.56
C LEU A 155 -27.23 -11.89 1.15
N ARG A 156 -28.26 -12.60 0.68
CA ARG A 156 -29.66 -12.39 1.13
C ARG A 156 -29.86 -12.62 2.63
N ASP A 157 -29.11 -13.53 3.25
CA ASP A 157 -29.14 -13.74 4.70
C ASP A 157 -28.56 -12.57 5.51
N VAL A 158 -27.77 -11.68 4.89
CA VAL A 158 -27.15 -10.50 5.54
C VAL A 158 -27.80 -9.18 5.07
N PHE A 159 -28.23 -9.11 3.82
CA PHE A 159 -28.93 -8.00 3.18
C PHE A 159 -30.24 -8.51 2.53
N PRO A 160 -31.33 -8.68 3.32
CA PRO A 160 -32.57 -9.29 2.83
C PRO A 160 -33.27 -8.52 1.69
N ASP A 161 -33.06 -7.21 1.61
CA ASP A 161 -33.57 -6.36 0.54
C ASP A 161 -32.71 -6.40 -0.75
N GLY A 162 -31.65 -7.22 -0.77
CA GLY A 162 -30.70 -7.32 -1.86
C GLY A 162 -29.79 -6.08 -2.02
N ARG A 163 -29.88 -5.09 -1.13
CA ARG A 163 -29.14 -3.83 -1.26
C ARG A 163 -27.89 -3.86 -0.40
N LEU A 164 -26.76 -4.08 -1.06
CA LEU A 164 -25.44 -3.97 -0.41
C LEU A 164 -25.27 -2.61 0.26
N SER A 165 -24.76 -2.62 1.49
CA SER A 165 -24.46 -1.40 2.22
C SER A 165 -23.34 -0.59 1.54
N ARG A 166 -23.31 0.72 1.79
CA ARG A 166 -22.19 1.57 1.37
C ARG A 166 -20.84 1.08 1.92
N GLY A 167 -20.83 0.58 3.15
CA GLY A 167 -19.62 0.07 3.79
C GLY A 167 -19.11 -1.21 3.14
N TYR A 168 -20.02 -2.14 2.83
CA TYR A 168 -19.64 -3.37 2.14
C TYR A 168 -19.08 -3.10 0.75
N ARG A 169 -19.78 -2.28 -0.07
CA ARG A 169 -19.27 -1.86 -1.39
C ARG A 169 -17.91 -1.17 -1.30
N HIS A 170 -17.67 -0.46 -0.21
CA HIS A 170 -16.38 0.18 -0.02
C HIS A 170 -15.25 -0.83 0.15
N LEU A 171 -15.46 -2.04 0.72
CA LEU A 171 -14.40 -3.04 0.88
C LEU A 171 -13.78 -3.47 -0.47
N PHE A 172 -14.60 -3.50 -1.53
CA PHE A 172 -14.23 -3.99 -2.86
C PHE A 172 -14.38 -2.90 -3.94
N PRO A 173 -13.46 -1.93 -4.01
CA PRO A 173 -13.50 -0.91 -5.05
C PRO A 173 -13.24 -1.51 -6.44
N LEU A 174 -14.00 -1.10 -7.45
CA LEU A 174 -13.83 -1.56 -8.83
C LEU A 174 -12.87 -0.66 -9.61
N PRO A 175 -11.88 -1.22 -10.34
CA PRO A 175 -11.08 -0.48 -11.32
C PRO A 175 -11.92 0.27 -12.35
N SER A 176 -12.98 -0.36 -12.87
CA SER A 176 -13.93 0.27 -13.82
C SER A 176 -14.64 1.51 -13.28
N ALA A 177 -14.74 1.66 -11.95
CA ALA A 177 -15.28 2.86 -11.31
C ALA A 177 -14.24 4.01 -11.17
N GLY A 178 -13.01 3.82 -11.66
CA GLY A 178 -11.98 4.86 -11.78
C GLY A 178 -11.22 5.20 -10.50
N GLY A 179 -11.56 4.60 -9.35
CA GLY A 179 -10.84 4.77 -8.09
C GLY A 179 -9.41 4.22 -8.16
N PRO A 180 -8.49 4.65 -7.27
CA PRO A 180 -7.10 4.21 -7.29
C PRO A 180 -6.91 2.74 -6.88
N CYS A 181 -7.95 2.07 -6.38
CA CYS A 181 -7.94 0.66 -5.94
C CYS A 181 -6.79 0.28 -5.00
N LYS A 182 -6.22 1.26 -4.28
CA LYS A 182 -4.99 1.12 -3.49
C LYS A 182 -5.00 -0.04 -2.51
N ARG A 183 -6.17 -0.37 -1.97
CA ARG A 183 -6.36 -1.48 -1.02
C ARG A 183 -6.21 -2.84 -1.67
N LEU A 184 -6.79 -3.03 -2.85
CA LEU A 184 -6.62 -4.26 -3.61
C LEU A 184 -5.20 -4.37 -4.18
N HIS A 185 -4.60 -3.26 -4.62
CA HIS A 185 -3.18 -3.26 -5.00
C HIS A 185 -2.27 -3.64 -3.82
N LEU A 186 -2.56 -3.14 -2.61
CA LEU A 186 -1.81 -3.48 -1.40
C LEU A 186 -1.91 -4.98 -1.08
N PHE A 187 -3.13 -5.53 -1.14
CA PHE A 187 -3.36 -6.96 -0.99
C PHE A 187 -2.55 -7.78 -2.01
N LEU A 188 -2.63 -7.45 -3.30
CA LEU A 188 -1.88 -8.14 -4.35
C LEU A 188 -0.36 -8.00 -4.16
N ARG A 189 0.13 -6.83 -3.73
CA ARG A 189 1.54 -6.63 -3.40
C ARG A 189 1.99 -7.63 -2.33
N TRP A 190 1.23 -7.77 -1.25
CA TRP A 190 1.51 -8.73 -0.18
C TRP A 190 1.48 -10.18 -0.66
N MET A 191 0.52 -10.53 -1.52
CA MET A 191 0.35 -11.92 -1.94
C MET A 191 1.38 -12.35 -3.00
N VAL A 192 1.76 -11.46 -3.92
CA VAL A 192 2.51 -11.83 -5.13
C VAL A 192 4.02 -11.56 -5.00
N ARG A 193 4.43 -10.50 -4.31
CA ARG A 193 5.86 -10.20 -4.14
C ARG A 193 6.50 -11.16 -3.16
N ARG A 194 7.69 -11.65 -3.52
CA ARG A 194 8.41 -12.71 -2.79
C ARG A 194 9.42 -12.19 -1.77
N GLU A 195 9.79 -10.92 -1.87
CA GLU A 195 10.75 -10.29 -0.96
C GLU A 195 10.05 -9.71 0.28
N PRO A 196 10.67 -9.81 1.47
CA PRO A 196 10.17 -9.14 2.67
C PRO A 196 9.88 -7.65 2.44
N PRO A 197 8.82 -7.10 3.04
CA PRO A 197 7.96 -7.74 4.04
C PRO A 197 6.77 -8.52 3.45
N ASP A 198 6.67 -8.61 2.11
CA ASP A 198 5.56 -9.28 1.43
C ASP A 198 5.70 -10.83 1.53
N PHE A 199 4.63 -11.57 1.26
CA PHE A 199 4.55 -13.00 1.60
C PHE A 199 4.85 -13.97 0.46
N GLY A 200 4.65 -13.56 -0.79
CA GLY A 200 4.88 -14.39 -1.97
C GLY A 200 4.05 -15.67 -2.03
N LEU A 201 2.85 -15.67 -1.44
CA LEU A 201 1.95 -16.83 -1.43
C LEU A 201 1.36 -17.16 -2.81
N TRP A 202 1.11 -16.15 -3.63
CA TRP A 202 0.56 -16.31 -4.98
C TRP A 202 1.70 -16.46 -5.98
N THR A 203 1.70 -17.56 -6.71
CA THR A 203 2.77 -17.94 -7.65
C THR A 203 2.34 -17.88 -9.11
N SER A 204 1.03 -17.78 -9.36
CA SER A 204 0.42 -17.72 -10.70
C SER A 204 0.48 -16.32 -11.31
N LEU A 205 0.86 -15.31 -10.53
CA LEU A 205 1.00 -13.92 -10.97
C LEU A 205 2.46 -13.48 -10.88
N SER A 206 2.92 -12.71 -11.87
CA SER A 206 4.22 -12.07 -11.84
C SER A 206 4.17 -10.71 -11.11
N PRO A 207 5.15 -10.38 -10.24
CA PRO A 207 5.28 -9.03 -9.66
C PRO A 207 5.31 -7.91 -10.71
N ALA A 208 5.80 -8.20 -11.93
CA ALA A 208 5.84 -7.26 -13.06
C ALA A 208 4.45 -6.71 -13.45
N ARG A 209 3.37 -7.45 -13.19
CA ARG A 209 1.99 -7.05 -13.52
C ARG A 209 1.33 -6.19 -12.46
N LEU A 210 1.93 -6.08 -11.27
CA LEU A 210 1.34 -5.35 -10.15
C LEU A 210 1.31 -3.85 -10.41
N LEU A 211 0.27 -3.17 -9.91
CA LEU A 211 0.21 -1.72 -9.84
C LEU A 211 0.52 -1.23 -8.44
N ILE A 212 1.22 -0.09 -8.34
CA ILE A 212 1.61 0.48 -7.05
C ILE A 212 0.37 0.92 -6.22
N PRO A 213 0.29 0.58 -4.93
CA PRO A 213 -0.73 1.04 -3.99
C PRO A 213 -0.73 2.55 -3.71
N VAL A 214 -1.17 3.38 -4.66
CA VAL A 214 -1.12 4.84 -4.50
C VAL A 214 -2.10 5.34 -3.42
N ASP A 215 -1.55 5.72 -2.27
CA ASP A 215 -2.22 6.49 -1.22
C ASP A 215 -1.72 7.94 -1.17
N THR A 216 -2.05 8.70 -0.11
CA THR A 216 -1.55 10.07 0.07
C THR A 216 -0.02 10.13 0.12
N HIS A 217 0.61 9.17 0.80
CA HIS A 217 2.04 9.17 1.06
C HIS A 217 2.80 8.84 -0.22
N VAL A 218 2.40 7.78 -0.92
CA VAL A 218 2.96 7.38 -2.22
C VAL A 218 2.71 8.46 -3.27
N GLU A 219 1.53 9.08 -3.32
CA GLU A 219 1.27 10.22 -4.21
C GLU A 219 2.27 11.35 -3.96
N ASN A 220 2.42 11.77 -2.70
CA ASN A 220 3.27 12.89 -2.33
C ASN A 220 4.72 12.62 -2.73
N MET A 221 5.23 11.45 -2.38
CA MET A 221 6.59 11.02 -2.75
C MET A 221 6.77 10.93 -4.26
N SER A 222 5.83 10.31 -4.96
CA SER A 222 5.84 10.18 -6.42
C SER A 222 5.87 11.54 -7.12
N ARG A 223 5.15 12.53 -6.60
CA ARG A 223 5.20 13.91 -7.13
C ARG A 223 6.50 14.62 -6.76
N ALA A 224 7.06 14.37 -5.58
CA ALA A 224 8.29 14.99 -5.11
C ALA A 224 9.51 14.56 -5.94
N ILE A 225 9.61 13.27 -6.31
CA ILE A 225 10.73 12.74 -7.10
C ILE A 225 10.45 12.65 -8.60
N GLY A 226 9.25 13.06 -9.04
CA GLY A 226 8.92 13.22 -10.46
C GLY A 226 8.31 12.00 -11.16
N LEU A 227 7.97 10.94 -10.43
CA LEU A 227 7.23 9.78 -10.96
C LEU A 227 5.89 10.19 -11.56
N THR A 228 5.18 11.15 -10.97
CA THR A 228 3.93 11.69 -11.55
C THR A 228 3.80 13.22 -11.48
N ARG A 229 3.05 13.80 -12.42
CA ARG A 229 2.56 15.20 -12.35
C ARG A 229 1.06 15.29 -12.04
N ARG A 230 0.35 14.15 -12.03
CA ARG A 230 -1.08 14.11 -11.73
C ARG A 230 -1.34 14.60 -10.31
N ARG A 231 -2.51 15.21 -10.10
CA ARG A 231 -2.98 15.70 -8.78
C ARG A 231 -4.14 14.86 -8.22
N SER A 232 -4.59 13.87 -8.98
CA SER A 232 -5.74 13.05 -8.63
C SER A 232 -5.26 11.63 -8.39
N ARG A 233 -5.51 11.11 -7.18
CA ARG A 233 -5.29 9.72 -6.81
C ARG A 233 -6.38 8.85 -7.41
N ASN A 234 -6.16 8.43 -8.66
CA ASN A 234 -7.06 7.56 -9.41
C ASN A 234 -6.27 6.44 -10.10
N TRP A 235 -6.99 5.53 -10.74
CA TRP A 235 -6.40 4.39 -11.47
C TRP A 235 -5.26 4.82 -12.41
N ARG A 236 -5.48 5.89 -13.19
CA ARG A 236 -4.49 6.44 -14.12
C ARG A 236 -3.20 6.94 -13.46
N MET A 237 -3.26 7.37 -12.19
CA MET A 237 -2.05 7.70 -11.44
C MET A 237 -1.28 6.44 -11.05
N ALA A 238 -1.98 5.38 -10.61
CA ALA A 238 -1.34 4.10 -10.30
C ALA A 238 -0.64 3.53 -11.54
N GLU A 239 -1.29 3.52 -12.70
CA GLU A 239 -0.69 3.11 -13.98
C GLU A 239 0.53 3.98 -14.35
N GLU A 240 0.40 5.32 -14.27
CA GLU A 240 1.51 6.22 -14.64
C GLU A 240 2.72 6.05 -13.73
N VAL A 241 2.51 5.93 -12.41
CA VAL A 241 3.59 5.73 -11.45
C VAL A 241 4.21 4.35 -11.66
N THR A 242 3.40 3.30 -11.85
CA THR A 242 3.91 1.94 -12.07
C THR A 242 4.72 1.84 -13.36
N ALA A 243 4.22 2.37 -14.48
CA ALA A 243 4.95 2.37 -15.75
C ALA A 243 6.31 3.09 -15.65
N ARG A 244 6.37 4.15 -14.84
CA ARG A 244 7.61 4.87 -14.54
C ARG A 244 8.59 4.02 -13.73
N LEU A 245 8.09 3.23 -12.78
CA LEU A 245 8.91 2.33 -11.99
C LEU A 245 9.31 1.07 -12.79
N ALA A 246 8.47 0.60 -13.71
CA ALA A 246 8.79 -0.51 -14.63
C ALA A 246 9.94 -0.17 -15.59
N ALA A 247 10.09 1.10 -15.97
CA ALA A 247 11.27 1.56 -16.69
C ALA A 247 12.55 1.58 -15.84
N ILE A 248 12.44 1.40 -14.52
CA ILE A 248 13.55 1.22 -13.59
C ILE A 248 13.76 -0.28 -13.36
N ASP A 249 12.78 -0.94 -12.76
CA ASP A 249 12.78 -2.39 -12.54
C ASP A 249 11.52 -3.00 -13.20
N PRO A 250 11.67 -3.62 -14.38
CA PRO A 250 10.54 -4.25 -15.07
C PRO A 250 10.08 -5.55 -14.42
N GLY A 251 10.90 -6.20 -13.60
CA GLY A 251 10.58 -7.46 -12.93
C GLY A 251 9.74 -7.27 -11.68
N ASP A 252 9.97 -6.19 -10.94
CA ASP A 252 9.22 -5.83 -9.74
C ASP A 252 9.06 -4.30 -9.61
N PRO A 253 8.18 -3.68 -10.42
CA PRO A 253 8.00 -2.23 -10.45
C PRO A 253 7.46 -1.67 -9.14
N VAL A 254 6.78 -2.47 -8.31
CA VAL A 254 6.13 -1.98 -7.09
C VAL A 254 6.99 -2.19 -5.84
N LYS A 255 8.24 -2.68 -5.97
CA LYS A 255 9.15 -2.92 -4.84
C LYS A 255 9.43 -1.71 -3.95
N TYR A 256 9.35 -0.52 -4.54
CA TYR A 256 9.62 0.74 -3.86
C TYR A 256 8.47 1.23 -2.99
N ASP A 257 7.28 0.62 -3.09
CA ASP A 257 6.06 1.11 -2.46
C ASP A 257 6.19 1.27 -0.95
N PHE A 258 6.67 0.23 -0.26
CA PHE A 258 6.79 0.22 1.20
C PHE A 258 7.72 1.35 1.69
N ALA A 259 8.92 1.44 1.14
CA ALA A 259 9.91 2.44 1.54
C ALA A 259 9.44 3.87 1.20
N LEU A 260 8.82 4.08 0.04
CA LEU A 260 8.25 5.38 -0.33
C LEU A 260 7.12 5.79 0.62
N CYS A 261 6.18 4.89 0.91
CA CYS A 261 5.06 5.15 1.80
C CYS A 261 5.54 5.48 3.22
N HIS A 262 6.38 4.61 3.79
CA HIS A 262 6.83 4.73 5.19
C HIS A 262 7.76 5.92 5.42
N LYS A 263 8.58 6.31 4.43
CA LYS A 263 9.41 7.51 4.53
C LYS A 263 8.56 8.76 4.79
N ARG A 264 7.37 8.85 4.19
CA ARG A 264 6.45 9.96 4.43
C ARG A 264 5.61 9.75 5.69
N MET A 265 5.16 8.52 5.94
CA MET A 265 4.36 8.19 7.13
C MET A 265 5.12 8.44 8.44
N SER A 266 6.43 8.21 8.45
CA SER A 266 7.30 8.35 9.63
C SER A 266 7.79 9.77 9.88
N GLY A 267 7.49 10.73 9.00
CA GLY A 267 8.00 12.11 9.10
C GLY A 267 9.37 12.34 8.44
N ASP A 268 10.01 11.31 7.90
CA ASP A 268 11.30 11.37 7.21
C ASP A 268 11.25 12.08 5.83
N CYS A 269 10.08 12.66 5.50
CA CYS A 269 9.87 13.57 4.39
C CYS A 269 8.70 14.53 4.70
N LEU A 270 9.00 15.83 4.82
CA LEU A 270 8.01 16.87 5.10
C LEU A 270 7.32 17.44 3.83
N ASP A 271 7.65 16.96 2.62
CA ASP A 271 7.16 17.50 1.33
C ASP A 271 7.35 19.02 1.21
N ARG A 272 8.44 19.48 1.82
CA ARG A 272 9.00 20.81 1.70
C ARG A 272 10.50 20.71 1.89
N ARG A 273 11.23 21.76 1.51
CA ARG A 273 12.65 21.85 1.80
C ARG A 273 12.85 22.00 3.32
N ASP A 274 13.63 21.09 3.90
CA ASP A 274 14.00 21.12 5.30
C ASP A 274 15.46 20.65 5.43
N PRO A 275 16.42 21.51 5.81
CA PRO A 275 17.84 21.14 5.85
C PRO A 275 18.15 19.97 6.77
N ILE A 276 17.41 19.79 7.87
CA ILE A 276 17.66 18.76 8.88
C ILE A 276 17.08 17.43 8.39
N VAL A 277 15.78 17.39 8.06
CA VAL A 277 15.11 16.17 7.61
C VAL A 277 15.63 15.71 6.25
N CYS A 278 15.99 16.64 5.36
CA CYS A 278 16.49 16.29 4.03
C CYS A 278 17.99 15.96 4.00
N ALA A 279 18.79 16.30 5.03
CA ALA A 279 20.22 16.02 5.05
C ALA A 279 20.54 14.53 4.79
N PRO A 280 19.92 13.56 5.48
CA PRO A 280 20.15 12.13 5.23
C PRO A 280 19.30 11.56 4.08
N CYS A 281 18.50 12.37 3.39
CA CYS A 281 17.53 11.84 2.43
C CYS A 281 18.21 11.43 1.11
N GLY A 282 18.30 10.11 0.87
CA GLY A 282 18.84 9.55 -0.39
C GLY A 282 18.10 9.99 -1.67
N LEU A 283 16.87 10.49 -1.56
CA LEU A 283 16.10 11.03 -2.68
C LEU A 283 16.37 12.52 -2.95
N ARG A 284 17.19 13.20 -2.14
CA ARG A 284 17.40 14.65 -2.19
C ARG A 284 17.86 15.13 -3.57
N LEU A 285 18.72 14.38 -4.24
CA LEU A 285 19.26 14.72 -5.57
C LEU A 285 18.18 14.81 -6.65
N VAL A 286 17.12 14.01 -6.52
CA VAL A 286 16.03 13.96 -7.52
C VAL A 286 14.76 14.67 -7.06
N CYS A 287 14.71 15.10 -5.79
CA CYS A 287 13.58 15.78 -5.18
C CYS A 287 13.38 17.19 -5.73
N ARG A 288 12.17 17.50 -6.19
CA ARG A 288 11.78 18.81 -6.73
C ARG A 288 12.02 19.98 -5.78
N HIS A 289 12.00 19.74 -4.46
CA HIS A 289 12.22 20.78 -3.45
C HIS A 289 13.67 21.26 -3.37
N TRP A 290 14.60 20.49 -3.96
CA TRP A 290 16.02 20.80 -4.03
C TRP A 290 16.52 21.01 -5.46
N ARG A 291 15.73 20.66 -6.49
CA ARG A 291 16.06 20.96 -7.89
C ARG A 291 16.18 22.47 -8.10
N GLY A 292 17.30 22.92 -8.65
CA GLY A 292 17.57 24.33 -8.96
C GLY A 292 18.09 25.17 -7.79
N ALA A 293 18.13 24.63 -6.57
CA ALA A 293 18.83 25.28 -5.47
C ALA A 293 20.34 25.01 -5.64
N ARG A 294 21.08 25.99 -6.15
CA ARG A 294 22.56 25.97 -6.06
C ARG A 294 22.94 25.61 -4.62
N LEU A 295 23.82 24.64 -4.44
CA LEU A 295 24.46 24.31 -3.16
C LEU A 295 25.27 25.55 -2.70
N ARG A 296 24.59 26.57 -2.16
CA ARG A 296 25.26 27.61 -1.38
C ARG A 296 25.41 27.04 0.02
N GLY A 297 26.62 26.62 0.36
CA GLY A 297 26.94 26.17 1.71
C GLY A 297 27.84 24.93 1.76
N ALA A 298 29.02 25.02 1.16
CA ALA A 298 30.19 24.30 1.63
C ALA A 298 31.37 25.28 1.56
N ALA A 299 32.12 25.35 2.66
CA ALA A 299 33.29 26.20 2.93
C ALA A 299 33.02 27.66 3.40
N SER A 300 32.72 27.79 4.69
CA SER A 300 33.51 28.69 5.54
C SER A 300 33.77 27.99 6.87
N ALA A 301 34.91 27.29 6.95
CA ALA A 301 35.44 26.85 8.23
C ALA A 301 35.68 28.07 9.13
N PRO A 302 35.38 28.02 10.44
CA PRO A 302 35.73 29.10 11.34
C PRO A 302 37.25 29.19 11.41
N ARG A 303 37.81 30.35 11.07
CA ARG A 303 39.25 30.64 11.27
C ARG A 303 39.57 30.47 12.77
N PRO A 304 40.72 29.87 13.12
CA PRO A 304 41.14 29.78 14.51
C PRO A 304 41.39 31.20 15.05
N ARG A 305 40.93 31.46 16.27
CA ARG A 305 41.21 32.71 16.98
C ARG A 305 42.72 32.76 17.26
N GLY A 306 43.42 33.57 16.47
CA GLY A 306 44.83 33.88 16.66
C GLY A 306 45.04 34.64 17.96
N ALA A 307 46.11 34.25 18.64
CA ALA A 307 46.54 34.68 19.96
C ALA A 307 46.81 36.20 20.08
N ALA A 308 46.80 36.64 21.34
CA ALA A 308 47.05 37.99 21.81
C ALA A 308 48.38 38.60 21.33
N SER A 309 48.40 39.93 21.26
CA SER A 309 49.63 40.73 21.36
C SER A 309 49.33 42.09 22.02
N PRO A 310 50.32 42.70 22.70
CA PRO A 310 50.13 43.45 23.95
C PRO A 310 49.93 44.96 23.73
N PRO A 311 49.55 45.73 24.77
CA PRO A 311 49.32 47.17 24.65
C PRO A 311 50.62 47.97 24.81
N ARG A 312 50.66 49.17 24.20
CA ARG A 312 51.43 50.38 24.60
C ARG A 312 51.35 51.45 23.48
N PRO A 313 51.70 52.72 23.77
CA PRO A 313 51.35 53.57 24.92
C PRO A 313 50.71 54.89 24.46
N GLY A 314 50.25 55.70 25.41
CA GLY A 314 49.46 56.91 25.17
C GLY A 314 50.19 58.12 24.57
N GLY A 315 49.34 59.07 24.20
CA GLY A 315 49.59 60.49 23.90
C GLY A 315 48.26 61.22 24.04
#